data_AF-A0A4R3LBM4-F1
#
_entry.id   AF-A0A4R3LBM4-F1
#
_cell.length_a   1.000
_cell.length_b   1.000
_cell.length_c   1.000
_cell.angle_alpha   90.00
_cell.angle_beta   90.00
_cell.angle_gamma   90.00
#
_symmetry.space_group_name_H-M   'P 1'
#
loop_
_entity.id
_entity.type
_entity.pdbx_description
1 polymer ?
#
loop_
_entity_poly.entity_id
_entity_poly.type
_entity_poly.pdbx_seq_one_letter_code
_entity_poly.pdbx_strand_id
1 'polypeptide(L)'
;MEFFEKLSFETVSGFATIGLFTLFLWMAGLVFLLFRELFSSDAFHIRDYLMKVLKWLLYSFEIVSYGGVIVGPIMAFKTEDEVFHYVMVTIAAIILSLICFQIRKRTMGFSFGRSKVRKHK
;
A
#
# COMPACT_ATOMS: atom_id res chain seq x y z
N MET A 1 18.65 -25.20 -12.87
CA MET A 1 17.26 -25.02 -12.37
C MET A 1 17.25 -24.38 -10.98
N GLU A 2 18.19 -24.73 -10.09
CA GLU A 2 18.28 -24.21 -8.71
C GLU A 2 18.32 -22.67 -8.57
N PHE A 3 18.95 -21.96 -9.51
CA PHE A 3 18.99 -20.49 -9.49
C PHE A 3 17.59 -19.86 -9.68
N PHE A 4 16.77 -20.40 -10.58
CA PHE A 4 15.41 -19.88 -10.81
C PHE A 4 14.48 -20.17 -9.63
N GLU A 5 14.64 -21.33 -8.97
CA GLU A 5 13.88 -21.64 -7.76
C GLU A 5 14.25 -20.72 -6.60
N LYS A 6 15.55 -20.47 -6.35
CA LYS A 6 15.96 -19.49 -5.32
C LYS A 6 15.44 -18.09 -5.63
N LEU A 7 15.58 -17.64 -6.87
CA LEU A 7 15.19 -16.29 -7.26
C LEU A 7 13.67 -16.09 -7.13
N SER A 8 12.87 -17.06 -7.57
CA SER A 8 11.42 -17.02 -7.40
C SER A 8 11.00 -17.08 -5.93
N PHE A 9 11.63 -17.95 -5.13
CA PHE A 9 11.32 -18.07 -3.70
C PHE A 9 11.64 -16.79 -2.93
N GLU A 10 12.81 -16.18 -3.15
CA GLU A 10 13.19 -14.93 -2.50
C GLU A 10 12.31 -13.76 -2.93
N THR A 11 11.94 -13.69 -4.21
CA THR A 11 11.01 -12.67 -4.73
C THR A 11 9.63 -12.82 -4.11
N VAL A 12 9.10 -14.05 -4.04
CA VAL A 12 7.79 -14.35 -3.43
C VAL A 12 7.81 -14.04 -1.93
N SER A 13 8.90 -14.39 -1.24
CA SER A 13 9.08 -14.07 0.18
C SER A 13 9.10 -12.56 0.45
N GLY A 14 9.81 -11.80 -0.39
CA GLY A 14 9.82 -10.34 -0.29
C GLY A 14 8.45 -9.71 -0.54
N PHE A 15 7.73 -10.19 -1.57
CA PHE A 15 6.35 -9.80 -1.83
C PHE A 15 5.41 -10.15 -0.68
N ALA A 16 5.54 -11.35 -0.11
CA ALA A 16 4.73 -11.80 1.02
C ALA A 16 4.93 -10.90 2.24
N THR A 17 6.18 -10.51 2.51
CA THR A 17 6.51 -9.62 3.64
C THR A 17 5.87 -8.24 3.45
N ILE A 18 6.04 -7.62 2.28
CA ILE A 18 5.42 -6.32 1.95
C ILE A 18 3.89 -6.43 2.01
N GLY A 19 3.33 -7.51 1.47
CA GLY A 19 1.89 -7.78 1.49
C GLY A 19 1.34 -7.94 2.90
N LEU A 20 2.02 -8.70 3.77
CA LEU A 20 1.64 -8.90 5.16
C LEU A 20 1.70 -7.59 5.95
N PHE A 21 2.77 -6.82 5.81
CA PHE A 21 2.88 -5.50 6.45
C PHE A 21 1.76 -4.56 6.01
N THR A 22 1.43 -4.56 4.72
CA THR A 22 0.34 -3.77 4.17
C THR A 22 -1.02 -4.21 4.73
N LEU A 23 -1.26 -5.52 4.81
CA LEU A 23 -2.46 -6.09 5.39
C LEU A 23 -2.62 -5.68 6.86
N PHE A 24 -1.53 -5.74 7.61
CA PHE A 24 -1.51 -5.36 9.03
C PHE A 24 -1.79 -3.87 9.22
N LEU A 25 -1.14 -3.02 8.41
CA LEU A 25 -1.36 -1.57 8.42
C LEU A 25 -2.81 -1.23 8.04
N TRP A 26 -3.35 -1.91 7.03
CA TRP A 26 -4.74 -1.73 6.61
C TRP A 26 -5.74 -2.17 7.67
N MET A 27 -5.52 -3.33 8.31
CA MET A 27 -6.32 -3.81 9.43
C MET A 27 -6.35 -2.81 10.58
N ALA A 28 -5.20 -2.21 10.92
CA ALA A 28 -5.14 -1.15 11.93
C ALA A 28 -5.96 0.09 11.52
N GLY A 29 -5.87 0.51 10.25
CA GLY A 29 -6.69 1.59 9.70
C GLY A 29 -8.19 1.28 9.70
N LEU A 30 -8.56 0.03 9.47
CA LEU A 30 -9.93 -0.47 9.55
C LEU A 30 -10.48 -0.40 10.97
N VAL A 31 -9.71 -0.87 11.96
CA VAL A 31 -10.08 -0.78 13.38
C VAL A 31 -10.29 0.69 13.74
N PHE A 32 -9.38 1.58 13.34
CA PHE A 32 -9.53 3.02 13.58
C PHE A 32 -10.80 3.62 12.95
N LEU A 33 -11.10 3.25 11.70
CA LEU A 33 -12.34 3.66 11.02
C LEU A 33 -13.60 3.15 11.72
N LEU A 34 -13.58 1.90 12.17
CA LEU A 34 -14.68 1.26 12.87
C LEU A 34 -14.95 1.95 14.20
N PHE A 35 -13.89 2.23 14.97
CA PHE A 35 -13.97 3.02 16.21
C PHE A 35 -14.60 4.39 15.91
N ARG A 36 -14.11 5.11 14.90
CA ARG A 36 -14.63 6.43 14.55
C ARG A 36 -16.12 6.38 14.16
N GLU A 37 -16.54 5.37 13.42
CA GLU A 37 -17.93 5.21 13.01
C GLU A 37 -18.84 4.82 14.18
N LEU A 38 -18.34 3.98 15.10
CA LEU A 38 -19.08 3.57 16.32
C LEU A 38 -19.39 4.77 17.24
N PHE A 39 -18.50 5.77 17.26
CA PHE A 39 -18.70 7.02 18.00
C PHE A 39 -19.39 8.11 17.17
N SER A 40 -19.74 7.84 15.91
CA SER A 40 -20.49 8.76 15.06
C SER A 40 -21.99 8.54 15.26
N SER A 41 -22.73 9.62 15.53
CA SER A 41 -24.19 9.58 15.67
C SER A 41 -24.94 9.58 14.32
N ASP A 42 -24.22 9.33 13.23
CA ASP A 42 -24.70 9.47 11.86
C ASP A 42 -25.23 8.14 11.30
N ALA A 43 -26.15 8.20 10.34
CA ALA A 43 -26.76 7.00 9.76
C ALA A 43 -25.70 6.18 8.98
N PHE A 44 -25.55 4.90 9.33
CA PHE A 44 -24.54 4.03 8.71
C PHE A 44 -24.87 3.75 7.23
N HIS A 45 -24.15 4.42 6.34
CA HIS A 45 -24.24 4.17 4.89
C HIS A 45 -23.11 3.23 4.46
N ILE A 46 -23.43 1.95 4.34
CA ILE A 46 -22.43 0.90 4.06
C ILE A 46 -21.63 1.14 2.77
N ARG A 47 -22.24 1.79 1.78
CA ARG A 47 -21.63 2.08 0.48
C ARG A 47 -20.52 3.14 0.61
N ASP A 48 -20.75 4.19 1.40
CA ASP A 48 -19.74 5.23 1.67
C ASP A 48 -18.65 4.69 2.59
N TYR A 49 -19.01 3.84 3.55
CA TYR A 49 -18.07 3.13 4.41
C TYR A 49 -17.13 2.24 3.58
N LEU A 50 -17.67 1.41 2.68
CA LEU A 50 -16.88 0.51 1.82
C LEU A 50 -15.93 1.31 0.90
N MET A 51 -16.37 2.46 0.40
CA MET A 51 -15.54 3.35 -0.41
C MET A 51 -14.40 4.00 0.41
N LYS A 52 -14.65 4.37 1.67
CA LYS A 52 -13.62 4.86 2.60
C LYS A 52 -12.60 3.75 2.93
N VAL A 53 -13.07 2.54 3.21
CA VAL A 53 -12.22 1.38 3.50
C VAL A 53 -11.32 1.04 2.31
N LEU A 54 -11.86 1.06 1.09
CA LEU A 54 -11.08 0.82 -0.12
C LEU A 54 -10.02 1.90 -0.35
N LYS A 55 -10.35 3.17 -0.08
CA LYS A 55 -9.35 4.27 -0.13
C LYS A 55 -8.24 4.05 0.90
N TRP A 56 -8.57 3.61 2.11
CA TRP A 56 -7.58 3.30 3.14
C TRP A 56 -6.71 2.10 2.80
N LEU A 57 -7.26 1.08 2.12
CA LEU A 57 -6.49 -0.05 1.57
C LEU A 57 -5.42 0.45 0.60
N LEU A 58 -5.83 1.24 -0.38
CA LEU A 58 -4.92 1.81 -1.39
C LEU A 58 -3.85 2.70 -0.75
N TYR A 59 -4.23 3.51 0.23
CA TYR A 59 -3.29 4.39 0.93
C TYR A 59 -2.27 3.61 1.76
N SER A 60 -2.70 2.53 2.42
CA SER A 60 -1.82 1.64 3.17
C SER A 60 -0.80 0.97 2.24
N PHE A 61 -1.25 0.54 1.06
CA PHE A 61 -0.40 -0.03 0.02
C PHE A 61 0.64 0.97 -0.51
N GLU A 62 0.24 2.23 -0.67
CA GLU A 62 1.13 3.32 -1.08
C GLU A 62 2.19 3.61 -0.02
N ILE A 63 1.81 3.73 1.26
CA ILE A 63 2.75 3.94 2.37
C ILE A 63 3.75 2.80 2.46
N VAL A 64 3.30 1.55 2.44
CA VAL A 64 4.19 0.40 2.61
C VAL A 64 5.08 0.21 1.37
N SER A 65 4.58 0.50 0.17
CA SER A 65 5.40 0.45 -1.04
C SER A 65 6.51 1.51 -1.02
N TYR A 66 6.20 2.77 -0.69
CA TYR A 66 7.23 3.80 -0.55
C TYR A 66 8.19 3.52 0.60
N GLY A 67 7.68 3.01 1.73
CA GLY A 67 8.49 2.57 2.85
C GLY A 67 9.44 1.43 2.46
N GLY A 68 8.96 0.43 1.72
CA GLY A 68 9.75 -0.71 1.25
C GLY A 68 10.89 -0.32 0.32
N VAL A 69 10.71 0.70 -0.52
CA VAL A 69 11.77 1.25 -1.39
C VAL A 69 12.91 1.88 -0.58
N ILE A 70 12.61 2.45 0.60
CA ILE A 70 13.61 3.10 1.46
C ILE A 70 14.22 2.10 2.46
N VAL A 71 13.39 1.26 3.08
CA VAL A 71 13.79 0.30 4.12
C VAL A 71 14.60 -0.85 3.53
N GLY A 72 14.26 -1.32 2.32
CA GLY A 72 14.96 -2.40 1.64
C GLY A 72 16.47 -2.17 1.51
N PRO A 73 16.91 -1.05 0.91
CA PRO A 73 18.33 -0.69 0.81
C PRO A 73 18.98 -0.50 2.19
N ILE A 74 18.31 0.16 3.13
CA ILE A 74 18.85 0.43 4.47
C ILE A 74 19.13 -0.89 5.22
N MET A 75 18.23 -1.87 5.14
CA MET A 75 18.46 -3.19 5.73
C MET A 75 19.53 -3.99 4.96
N ALA A 76 19.59 -3.86 3.63
CA ALA A 76 20.65 -4.48 2.82
C ALA A 76 22.06 -3.99 3.22
N PHE A 77 22.21 -2.71 3.57
CA PHE A 77 23.49 -2.16 4.05
C PHE A 77 23.86 -2.61 5.47
N LYS A 78 22.89 -3.08 6.25
CA LYS A 78 23.10 -3.44 7.66
C LYS A 78 23.34 -4.93 7.87
N THR A 79 22.90 -5.77 6.93
CA THR A 79 22.99 -7.23 7.01
C THR A 79 23.68 -7.77 5.76
N GLU A 80 24.98 -8.04 5.86
CA GLU A 80 25.80 -8.51 4.72
C GLU A 80 25.42 -9.92 4.23
N ASP A 81 24.81 -10.76 5.08
CA ASP A 81 24.46 -12.15 4.75
C ASP A 81 23.16 -12.29 3.94
N GLU A 82 22.30 -11.27 3.89
CA GLU A 82 20.95 -11.35 3.26
C GLU A 82 20.72 -10.28 2.19
N VAL A 83 21.79 -9.66 1.68
CA VAL A 83 21.73 -8.57 0.69
C VAL A 83 20.84 -8.94 -0.51
N PHE A 84 20.91 -10.18 -0.99
CA PHE A 84 20.11 -10.65 -2.13
C PHE A 84 18.61 -10.61 -1.84
N HIS A 85 18.19 -11.01 -0.64
CA HIS A 85 16.80 -10.97 -0.20
C HIS A 85 16.28 -9.54 -0.12
N TYR A 86 17.05 -8.63 0.50
CA TYR A 86 16.66 -7.23 0.62
C TYR A 86 16.63 -6.49 -0.72
N VAL A 87 17.53 -6.82 -1.65
CA VAL A 87 17.49 -6.29 -3.02
C VAL A 87 16.21 -6.74 -3.74
N MET A 88 15.83 -8.02 -3.61
CA MET A 88 14.58 -8.53 -4.18
C MET A 88 13.33 -7.89 -3.55
N VAL A 89 13.34 -7.66 -2.24
CA VAL A 89 12.29 -6.87 -1.55
C VAL A 89 12.19 -5.46 -2.12
N THR A 90 13.34 -4.83 -2.42
CA THR A 90 13.37 -3.48 -2.98
C THR A 90 12.79 -3.45 -4.40
N ILE A 91 13.16 -4.42 -5.24
CA ILE A 91 12.62 -4.58 -6.61
C ILE A 91 11.11 -4.83 -6.55
N ALA A 92 10.66 -5.70 -5.66
CA ALA A 92 9.25 -5.96 -5.40
C ALA A 92 8.52 -4.67 -5.00
N ALA A 93 9.08 -3.88 -4.09
CA ALA A 93 8.52 -2.60 -3.67
C ALA A 93 8.41 -1.57 -4.81
N ILE A 94 9.39 -1.53 -5.73
CA ILE A 94 9.36 -0.67 -6.93
C ILE A 94 8.25 -1.10 -7.88
N ILE A 95 8.14 -2.40 -8.19
CA ILE A 95 7.06 -2.95 -9.04
C ILE A 95 5.70 -2.63 -8.41
N LEU A 96 5.60 -2.83 -7.09
CA LEU A 96 4.40 -2.52 -6.33
C LEU A 96 4.04 -1.04 -6.42
N SER A 97 5.03 -0.14 -6.33
CA SER A 97 4.85 1.30 -6.44
C SER A 97 4.31 1.69 -7.81
N LEU A 98 4.84 1.09 -8.88
CA LEU A 98 4.35 1.29 -10.25
C LEU A 98 2.91 0.81 -10.42
N ILE A 99 2.56 -0.36 -9.87
CA ILE A 99 1.19 -0.88 -9.89
C ILE A 99 0.27 0.07 -9.12
N CYS A 100 0.69 0.51 -7.94
CA CYS A 100 -0.07 1.45 -7.11
C CYS A 100 -0.29 2.78 -7.84
N PHE A 101 0.71 3.27 -8.56
CA PHE A 101 0.61 4.47 -9.38
C PHE A 101 -0.37 4.30 -10.55
N GLN A 102 -0.39 3.13 -11.19
CA GLN A 102 -1.34 2.81 -12.26
C GLN A 102 -2.78 2.68 -11.74
N ILE A 103 -2.96 2.04 -10.58
CA ILE A 103 -4.26 1.98 -9.91
C ILE A 103 -4.70 3.38 -9.50
N ARG A 104 -3.79 4.20 -8.93
CA ARG A 104 -4.07 5.60 -8.63
C ARG A 104 -4.48 6.36 -9.88
N LYS A 105 -3.83 6.19 -11.03
CA LYS A 105 -4.29 6.80 -12.29
C LYS A 105 -5.70 6.37 -12.69
N ARG A 106 -6.05 5.09 -12.54
CA ARG A 106 -7.37 4.56 -12.91
C ARG A 106 -8.48 4.91 -11.91
N THR A 107 -8.18 4.89 -10.62
CA THR A 107 -9.15 5.13 -9.52
C THR A 107 -9.24 6.62 -9.16
N MET A 108 -8.15 7.38 -9.26
CA MET A 108 -8.09 8.83 -8.97
C MET A 108 -8.43 9.71 -10.18
N GLY A 109 -8.59 9.12 -11.38
CA GLY A 109 -9.30 9.76 -12.49
C GLY A 109 -10.77 10.08 -12.19
N PHE A 110 -11.31 9.57 -11.07
CA PHE A 110 -12.70 9.81 -10.66
C PHE A 110 -12.88 10.84 -9.53
N SER A 111 -11.81 11.32 -8.88
CA SER A 111 -11.98 12.18 -7.71
C SER A 111 -10.71 12.96 -7.37
N PHE A 112 -10.36 13.96 -8.16
CA PHE A 112 -9.63 15.16 -7.72
C PHE A 112 -9.52 16.12 -8.93
N GLY A 113 -10.57 16.89 -9.23
CA GLY A 113 -10.51 17.78 -10.40
C GLY A 113 -11.72 18.61 -10.81
N ARG A 114 -12.86 18.60 -10.08
CA ARG A 114 -13.87 19.67 -10.19
C ARG A 114 -14.29 20.16 -8.81
N SER A 115 -13.30 20.64 -8.05
CA SER A 115 -13.54 21.68 -7.07
C SER A 115 -12.60 22.84 -7.40
N LYS A 116 -12.97 23.60 -8.43
CA LYS A 116 -12.56 25.00 -8.61
C LYS A 116 -13.83 25.79 -8.89
N VAL A 117 -14.44 26.25 -7.80
CA VAL A 117 -14.91 27.63 -7.60
C VAL A 117 -14.99 28.44 -8.90
N ARG A 118 -16.19 28.68 -9.40
CA ARG A 118 -16.49 29.94 -10.08
C ARG A 118 -17.55 30.65 -9.26
N LYS A 119 -17.08 31.68 -8.57
CA LYS A 119 -17.80 32.58 -7.69
C LYS A 119 -19.04 33.14 -8.40
N HIS A 120 -20.08 33.36 -7.58
CA HIS A 120 -21.07 34.42 -7.71
C HIS A 120 -20.60 35.58 -8.60
N LYS A 121 -21.36 35.87 -9.65
CA LYS A 121 -21.69 37.24 -10.02
C LYS A 121 -23.08 37.25 -10.66
#